data_AF-A0A480ADT9-F1
#
_entry.id   AF-A0A480ADT9-F1
#
_cell.length_a   1.000
_cell.length_b   1.000
_cell.length_c   1.000
_cell.angle_alpha   90.00
_cell.angle_beta   90.00
_cell.angle_gamma   90.00
#
_symmetry.space_group_name_H-M   'P 1'
#
loop_
_entity.id
_entity.type
_entity.pdbx_description
1 polymer ?
#
loop_
_entity_poly.entity_id
_entity_poly.type
_entity_poly.pdbx_seq_one_letter_code
_entity_poly.pdbx_strand_id
1 'polypeptide(L)'
;MAEIQQHPSTLPPKKVRDPNLAERNKDELKQTQHEYIAGIAKSAAHESLRQGTMHPTSLRIGKDGKSRLCELEKRLLIEENILLNMALAYAYTEAKQRKLSAEELRLRIESMQLDEEYVSLKIHEPVLNILLECSIKDADAQFVYLNAGLDLLYSRLVSNDLPSVIWK
;
A
#
# COMPACT_ATOMS: atom_id res chain seq x y z
N MET A 1 20.88 -21.46 70.26
CA MET A 1 19.77 -21.10 69.36
C MET A 1 19.70 -19.58 69.39
N ALA A 2 20.17 -18.88 68.34
CA ALA A 2 20.21 -17.42 68.29
C ALA A 2 19.04 -16.92 67.43
N GLU A 3 18.18 -16.07 68.01
CA GLU A 3 17.04 -15.46 67.32
C GLU A 3 17.54 -14.29 66.44
N ILE A 4 17.26 -14.37 65.15
CA ILE A 4 17.57 -13.32 64.17
C ILE A 4 16.41 -12.33 64.15
N GLN A 5 16.62 -11.14 64.71
CA GLN A 5 15.68 -10.01 64.58
C GLN A 5 15.73 -9.47 63.14
N GLN A 6 14.57 -9.48 62.45
CA GLN A 6 14.42 -8.93 61.11
C GLN A 6 14.18 -7.42 61.17
N HIS A 7 15.07 -6.63 60.55
CA HIS A 7 14.87 -5.19 60.37
C HIS A 7 13.81 -4.88 59.29
N PRO A 8 12.93 -3.89 59.50
CA PRO A 8 11.96 -3.46 58.49
C PRO A 8 12.63 -2.64 57.36
N SER A 9 12.26 -2.98 56.13
CA SER A 9 12.69 -2.34 54.88
C SER A 9 12.30 -0.86 54.80
N THR A 10 13.23 -0.01 54.36
CA THR A 10 13.07 1.44 54.13
C THR A 10 12.73 1.79 52.68
N LEU A 11 12.41 0.81 51.82
CA LEU A 11 12.04 1.10 50.45
C LEU A 11 10.64 1.72 50.39
N PRO A 12 10.45 2.89 49.74
CA PRO A 12 9.13 3.46 49.57
C PRO A 12 8.26 2.49 48.75
N PRO A 13 6.95 2.38 49.07
CA PRO A 13 6.06 1.48 48.36
C PRO A 13 6.05 1.80 46.86
N LYS A 14 6.18 0.77 46.02
CA LYS A 14 6.04 0.90 44.56
C LYS A 14 4.71 1.58 44.27
N LYS A 15 4.74 2.82 43.78
CA LYS A 15 3.56 3.48 43.22
C LYS A 15 3.02 2.57 42.12
N VAL A 16 1.83 2.01 42.33
CA VAL A 16 1.07 1.29 41.31
C VAL A 16 0.78 2.32 40.23
N ARG A 17 1.49 2.24 39.10
CA ARG A 17 1.21 3.11 37.94
C ARG A 17 -0.16 2.70 37.41
N ASP A 18 -1.00 3.69 37.10
CA ASP A 18 -2.30 3.46 36.49
C ASP A 18 -2.15 2.57 35.24
N PRO A 19 -2.87 1.44 35.15
CA PRO A 19 -2.78 0.52 34.02
C PRO A 19 -3.01 1.22 32.67
N ASN A 20 -3.95 2.16 32.64
CA ASN A 20 -4.30 2.95 31.46
C ASN A 20 -3.16 3.86 30.97
N LEU A 21 -2.28 4.32 31.87
CA LEU A 21 -1.09 5.13 31.53
C LEU A 21 0.05 4.24 30.99
N ALA A 22 0.15 3.00 31.47
CA ALA A 22 1.13 2.03 30.99
C ALA A 22 0.75 1.45 29.61
N GLU A 23 -0.55 1.30 29.32
CA GLU A 23 -1.05 0.86 28.01
C GLU A 23 -0.91 1.96 26.95
N ARG A 24 -1.30 3.21 27.25
CA ARG A 24 -1.09 4.34 26.34
C ARG A 24 0.38 4.53 25.94
N ASN A 25 1.31 4.38 26.89
CA ASN A 25 2.75 4.49 26.62
C ASN A 25 3.26 3.36 25.69
N LYS A 26 2.72 2.14 25.82
CA LYS A 26 3.06 1.03 24.91
C LYS A 26 2.55 1.27 23.50
N ASP A 27 1.36 1.84 23.35
CA ASP A 27 0.79 2.12 22.04
C ASP A 27 1.49 3.30 21.35
N GLU A 28 1.83 4.35 22.10
CA GLU A 28 2.70 5.45 21.61
C GLU A 28 4.08 4.92 21.19
N LEU A 29 4.69 4.05 21.98
CA LEU A 29 5.97 3.43 21.64
C LEU A 29 5.88 2.56 20.36
N LYS A 30 4.83 1.74 20.23
CA LYS A 30 4.59 0.94 19.00
C LYS A 30 4.40 1.82 17.78
N GLN A 31 3.65 2.91 17.92
CA GLN A 31 3.41 3.87 16.85
C GLN A 31 4.74 4.51 16.41
N THR A 32 5.54 4.96 17.38
CA THR A 32 6.86 5.57 17.11
C THR A 32 7.80 4.58 16.40
N GLN A 33 7.77 3.30 16.81
CA GLN A 33 8.51 2.23 16.14
C GLN A 33 8.03 1.98 14.71
N HIS A 34 6.71 2.01 14.47
CA HIS A 34 6.14 1.88 13.14
C HIS A 34 6.57 3.02 12.22
N GLU A 35 6.51 4.25 12.71
CA GLU A 35 6.95 5.44 11.98
C GLU A 35 8.44 5.36 11.63
N TYR A 36 9.28 4.95 12.58
CA TYR A 36 10.71 4.75 12.36
C TYR A 36 11.01 3.69 11.29
N ILE A 37 10.38 2.51 11.39
CA ILE A 37 10.54 1.42 10.41
C ILE A 37 10.07 1.86 9.03
N ALA A 38 8.94 2.57 8.95
CA ALA A 38 8.42 3.11 7.70
C ALA A 38 9.39 4.12 7.07
N GLY A 39 10.01 4.99 7.89
CA GLY A 39 11.02 5.96 7.44
C GLY A 39 12.27 5.30 6.85
N ILE A 40 12.76 4.24 7.49
CA ILE A 40 13.90 3.46 6.96
C ILE A 40 13.53 2.78 5.65
N ALA A 41 12.38 2.10 5.58
CA ALA A 41 11.95 1.40 4.37
C ALA A 41 11.80 2.35 3.18
N LYS A 42 11.25 3.56 3.40
CA LYS A 42 11.15 4.60 2.37
C LYS A 42 12.53 5.01 1.85
N SER A 43 13.46 5.30 2.75
CA SER A 43 14.82 5.72 2.37
C SER A 43 15.55 4.63 1.56
N ALA A 44 15.45 3.38 2.01
CA ALA A 44 16.05 2.24 1.31
C ALA A 44 15.45 2.03 -0.09
N ALA A 45 14.13 2.11 -0.23
CA ALA A 45 13.47 1.94 -1.53
C ALA A 45 13.90 3.02 -2.54
N HIS A 46 14.03 4.28 -2.11
CA HIS A 46 14.54 5.35 -2.96
C HIS A 46 16.00 5.12 -3.37
N GLU A 47 16.84 4.66 -2.45
CA GLU A 47 18.24 4.37 -2.74
C GLU A 47 18.38 3.24 -3.76
N SER A 48 17.62 2.14 -3.58
CA SER A 48 17.60 1.04 -4.55
C SER A 48 17.14 1.48 -5.93
N LEU A 49 16.15 2.38 -6.02
CA LEU A 49 15.67 2.91 -7.29
C LEU A 49 16.74 3.76 -7.98
N ARG A 50 17.43 4.65 -7.23
CA ARG A 50 18.54 5.45 -7.76
C ARG A 50 19.72 4.61 -8.23
N GLN A 51 20.00 3.51 -7.54
CA GLN A 51 21.08 2.57 -7.90
C GLN A 51 20.64 1.56 -8.98
N GLY A 52 19.37 1.58 -9.41
CA GLY A 52 18.83 0.61 -10.38
C GLY A 52 18.78 -0.83 -9.85
N THR A 53 18.93 -1.03 -8.54
CA THR A 53 18.96 -2.35 -7.88
C THR A 53 17.58 -2.81 -7.42
N MET A 54 16.55 -1.99 -7.63
CA MET A 54 15.18 -2.32 -7.22
C MET A 54 14.68 -3.56 -7.98
N HIS A 55 14.33 -4.61 -7.22
CA HIS A 55 13.80 -5.83 -7.79
C HIS A 55 12.35 -5.64 -8.28
N PRO A 56 11.98 -6.22 -9.43
CA PRO A 56 10.59 -6.24 -9.87
C PRO A 56 9.70 -6.90 -8.83
N THR A 57 8.53 -6.32 -8.58
CA THR A 57 7.52 -6.85 -7.66
C THR A 57 6.45 -7.59 -8.44
N SER A 58 6.11 -8.81 -8.02
CA SER A 58 4.99 -9.56 -8.60
C SER A 58 3.67 -9.04 -8.05
N LEU A 59 2.81 -8.53 -8.93
CA LEU A 59 1.51 -7.97 -8.60
C LEU A 59 0.39 -8.80 -9.19
N ARG A 60 -0.71 -8.91 -8.46
CA ARG A 60 -1.95 -9.53 -8.95
C ARG A 60 -2.70 -8.53 -9.83
N ILE A 61 -3.29 -9.03 -10.91
CA ILE A 61 -4.27 -8.34 -11.75
C ILE A 61 -5.40 -9.28 -12.12
N GLY A 62 -6.59 -8.75 -12.40
CA GLY A 62 -7.66 -9.56 -12.98
C GLY A 62 -7.35 -9.89 -14.45
N LYS A 63 -7.88 -11.00 -14.94
CA LYS A 63 -7.76 -11.43 -16.34
C LYS A 63 -8.25 -10.38 -17.36
N ASP A 64 -9.34 -9.70 -17.02
CA ASP A 64 -9.84 -8.56 -17.81
C ASP A 64 -8.86 -7.39 -17.80
N GLY A 65 -8.23 -7.13 -16.65
CA GLY A 65 -7.14 -6.16 -16.51
C GLY A 65 -5.96 -6.51 -17.42
N LYS A 66 -5.54 -7.78 -17.47
CA LYS A 66 -4.47 -8.24 -18.37
C LYS A 66 -4.86 -8.05 -19.83
N SER A 67 -6.09 -8.40 -20.20
CA SER A 67 -6.58 -8.24 -21.56
C SER A 67 -6.56 -6.77 -22.00
N ARG A 68 -7.01 -5.86 -21.14
CA ARG A 68 -6.95 -4.40 -21.36
C ARG A 68 -5.53 -3.89 -21.44
N LEU A 69 -4.62 -4.38 -20.59
CA LEU A 69 -3.20 -4.04 -20.63
C LEU A 69 -2.56 -4.43 -21.97
N CYS A 70 -2.81 -5.66 -22.45
CA CYS A 70 -2.32 -6.10 -23.75
C CYS A 70 -2.90 -5.27 -24.90
N GLU A 71 -4.16 -4.82 -24.82
CA GLU A 71 -4.73 -3.95 -25.84
C GLU A 71 -4.13 -2.53 -25.78
N LEU A 72 -3.93 -1.97 -24.59
CA LEU A 72 -3.27 -0.69 -24.38
C LEU A 72 -1.85 -0.71 -24.96
N GLU A 73 -1.07 -1.75 -24.69
CA GLU A 73 0.28 -1.93 -25.23
C GLU A 73 0.27 -1.95 -26.76
N LYS A 74 -0.62 -2.76 -27.36
CA LYS A 74 -0.74 -2.88 -28.82
C LYS A 74 -1.13 -1.57 -29.49
N ARG A 75 -2.03 -0.79 -28.88
CA ARG A 75 -2.54 0.45 -29.48
C ARG A 75 -1.61 1.64 -29.27
N LEU A 76 -1.02 1.76 -28.09
CA LEU A 76 -0.21 2.92 -27.71
C LEU A 76 1.28 2.73 -28.01
N LEU A 77 1.72 1.49 -28.28
CA LEU A 77 3.14 1.15 -28.46
C LEU A 77 4.01 1.57 -27.26
N ILE A 78 3.42 1.49 -26.06
CA ILE A 78 4.08 1.81 -24.78
C ILE A 78 4.35 0.50 -24.06
N GLU A 79 5.54 0.40 -23.47
CA GLU A 79 5.94 -0.77 -22.68
C GLU A 79 4.98 -1.08 -21.53
N GLU A 80 4.71 -2.38 -21.32
CA GLU A 80 3.86 -2.88 -20.24
C GLU A 80 4.18 -2.23 -18.88
N ASN A 81 5.46 -2.15 -18.53
CA ASN A 81 5.89 -1.60 -17.25
C ASN A 81 5.50 -0.12 -17.05
N ILE A 82 5.58 0.67 -18.12
CA ILE A 82 5.18 2.08 -18.09
C ILE A 82 3.67 2.19 -17.87
N LEU A 83 2.89 1.37 -18.58
CA LEU A 83 1.42 1.33 -18.44
C LEU A 83 0.99 0.92 -17.03
N LEU A 84 1.64 -0.07 -16.43
CA LEU A 84 1.36 -0.50 -15.05
C LEU A 84 1.66 0.62 -14.03
N ASN A 85 2.78 1.32 -14.19
CA ASN A 85 3.12 2.47 -13.36
C ASN A 85 2.11 3.62 -13.53
N MET A 86 1.71 3.92 -14.77
CA MET A 86 0.68 4.92 -15.06
C MET A 86 -0.67 4.54 -14.45
N ALA A 87 -1.07 3.26 -14.55
CA ALA A 87 -2.33 2.76 -14.01
C ALA A 87 -2.41 3.00 -12.50
N LEU A 88 -1.38 2.58 -11.75
CA LEU A 88 -1.31 2.79 -10.30
C LEU A 88 -1.40 4.26 -9.92
N ALA A 89 -0.58 5.10 -10.55
CA ALA A 89 -0.55 6.52 -10.25
C ALA A 89 -1.89 7.21 -10.55
N TYR A 90 -2.49 6.84 -11.68
CA TYR A 90 -3.71 7.45 -12.15
C TYR A 90 -4.91 7.03 -11.30
N ALA A 91 -5.05 5.74 -10.97
CA ALA A 91 -6.09 5.25 -10.09
C ALA A 91 -6.04 5.92 -8.71
N TYR A 92 -4.85 6.00 -8.11
CA TYR A 92 -4.71 6.65 -6.81
C TYR A 92 -5.11 8.12 -6.87
N THR A 93 -4.60 8.84 -7.87
CA THR A 93 -4.90 10.27 -8.04
C THR A 93 -6.40 10.48 -8.20
N GLU A 94 -7.06 9.66 -9.00
CA GLU A 94 -8.48 9.77 -9.27
C GLU A 94 -9.34 9.37 -8.05
N ALA A 95 -8.94 8.33 -7.32
CA ALA A 95 -9.58 7.93 -6.07
C ALA A 95 -9.48 9.05 -5.01
N LYS A 96 -8.31 9.66 -4.88
CA LYS A 96 -8.09 10.79 -3.96
C LYS A 96 -8.94 12.00 -4.33
N GLN A 97 -9.04 12.34 -5.62
CA GLN A 97 -9.89 13.45 -6.09
C GLN A 97 -11.36 13.20 -5.79
N ARG A 98 -11.83 11.96 -5.97
CA ARG A 98 -13.22 11.54 -5.71
C ARG A 98 -13.50 11.19 -4.25
N LYS A 99 -12.48 11.21 -3.39
CA LYS A 99 -12.54 10.78 -1.98
C LYS A 99 -13.04 9.33 -1.81
N LEU A 100 -12.69 8.46 -2.74
CA LEU A 100 -12.99 7.04 -2.68
C LEU A 100 -11.90 6.30 -1.90
N SER A 101 -12.30 5.43 -0.99
CA SER A 101 -11.39 4.55 -0.28
C SER A 101 -11.00 3.33 -1.13
N ALA A 102 -9.86 2.72 -0.80
CA ALA A 102 -9.44 1.46 -1.45
C ALA A 102 -10.45 0.33 -1.23
N GLU A 103 -11.14 0.31 -0.08
CA GLU A 103 -12.14 -0.69 0.27
C GLU A 103 -13.41 -0.56 -0.60
N GLU A 104 -13.88 0.67 -0.84
CA GLU A 104 -15.00 0.92 -1.75
C GLU A 104 -14.68 0.50 -3.18
N LEU A 105 -13.46 0.78 -3.65
CA LEU A 105 -13.00 0.35 -4.98
C LEU A 105 -12.88 -1.18 -5.05
N ARG A 106 -12.38 -1.82 -3.99
CA ARG A 106 -12.25 -3.27 -3.90
C ARG A 106 -13.57 -3.99 -4.13
N LEU A 107 -14.61 -3.60 -3.39
CA LEU A 107 -15.94 -4.21 -3.51
C LEU A 107 -16.47 -4.16 -4.96
N ARG A 108 -16.17 -3.07 -5.67
CA ARG A 108 -16.58 -2.91 -7.08
C ARG A 108 -15.76 -3.80 -8.01
N ILE A 109 -14.45 -3.90 -7.81
CA ILE A 109 -13.56 -4.73 -8.63
C ILE A 109 -13.84 -6.21 -8.41
N GLU A 110 -13.97 -6.66 -7.17
CA GLU A 110 -14.26 -8.06 -6.83
C GLU A 110 -15.61 -8.52 -7.39
N SER A 111 -16.59 -7.61 -7.51
CA SER A 111 -17.86 -7.93 -8.17
C SER A 111 -17.76 -8.19 -9.67
N MET A 112 -16.64 -7.81 -10.30
CA MET A 112 -16.42 -7.88 -11.76
C MET A 112 -15.35 -8.90 -12.16
N GLN A 113 -14.49 -9.34 -11.25
CA GLN A 113 -13.34 -10.19 -11.57
C GLN A 113 -13.46 -11.58 -10.93
N LEU A 114 -13.47 -12.61 -11.78
CA LEU A 114 -13.57 -14.01 -11.37
C LEU A 114 -12.22 -14.75 -11.39
N ASP A 115 -11.25 -14.25 -12.17
CA ASP A 115 -9.93 -14.87 -12.39
C ASP A 115 -8.80 -13.85 -12.25
N GLU A 116 -7.68 -14.27 -11.64
CA GLU A 116 -6.50 -13.45 -11.38
C GLU A 116 -5.22 -14.01 -12.03
N GLU A 117 -4.33 -13.11 -12.43
CA GLU A 117 -3.02 -13.38 -13.01
C GLU A 117 -1.94 -12.50 -12.35
N TYR A 118 -0.67 -12.88 -12.53
CA TYR A 118 0.46 -12.12 -11.98
C TYR A 118 1.25 -11.38 -13.06
N VAL A 119 1.63 -10.14 -12.77
CA VAL A 119 2.49 -9.30 -13.60
C VAL A 119 3.68 -8.77 -12.81
N SER A 120 4.79 -8.54 -13.51
CA SER A 120 6.01 -8.05 -12.90
C SER A 120 6.13 -6.54 -13.08
N LEU A 121 6.07 -5.79 -11.97
CA LEU A 121 6.21 -4.33 -11.96
C LEU A 121 7.60 -3.91 -11.51
N LYS A 122 8.29 -3.14 -12.35
CA LYS A 122 9.43 -2.31 -11.94
C LYS A 122 8.92 -0.91 -11.62
N ILE A 123 8.92 -0.58 -10.33
CA ILE A 123 8.38 0.68 -9.83
C ILE A 123 9.27 1.85 -10.29
N HIS A 124 8.64 2.90 -10.81
CA HIS A 124 9.30 4.16 -11.13
C HIS A 124 9.20 5.14 -9.96
N GLU A 125 10.13 6.09 -9.88
CA GLU A 125 10.23 7.04 -8.76
C GLU A 125 8.94 7.81 -8.46
N PRO A 126 8.18 8.31 -9.47
CA PRO A 126 6.90 8.98 -9.21
C PRO A 126 5.85 8.07 -8.57
N VAL A 127 5.86 6.78 -8.92
CA VAL A 127 4.91 5.77 -8.40
C VAL A 127 5.36 5.28 -7.03
N LEU A 128 6.67 5.21 -6.78
CA LEU A 128 7.21 4.85 -5.47
C LEU A 128 6.70 5.79 -4.38
N ASN A 129 6.68 7.10 -4.64
CA ASN A 129 6.14 8.08 -3.70
C ASN A 129 4.67 7.81 -3.38
N ILE A 130 3.86 7.50 -4.39
CA ILE A 130 2.44 7.16 -4.23
C ILE A 130 2.30 5.90 -3.38
N LEU A 131 3.02 4.83 -3.71
CA LEU A 131 2.97 3.56 -2.96
C LEU A 131 3.35 3.74 -1.49
N LEU A 132 4.36 4.57 -1.21
CA LEU A 132 4.83 4.87 0.14
C LEU A 132 3.90 5.80 0.92
N GLU A 133 3.40 6.87 0.30
CA GLU A 133 2.48 7.84 0.94
C GLU A 133 1.16 7.19 1.34
N CYS A 134 0.67 6.29 0.52
CA CYS A 134 -0.63 5.65 0.75
C CYS A 134 -0.57 4.46 1.69
N SER A 135 0.64 4.10 2.17
CA SER A 135 0.87 2.79 2.78
C SER A 135 0.28 1.65 1.95
N ILE A 136 0.37 1.75 0.61
CA ILE A 136 0.02 0.66 -0.33
C ILE A 136 1.15 -0.39 -0.27
N LYS A 137 1.40 -0.89 0.95
CA LYS A 137 2.22 -2.05 1.22
C LYS A 137 1.40 -3.33 1.11
N ASP A 138 0.08 -3.20 1.26
CA ASP A 138 -0.85 -4.29 1.10
C ASP A 138 -0.96 -4.67 -0.37
N ALA A 139 -0.74 -5.96 -0.65
CA ALA A 139 -0.92 -6.53 -1.98
C ALA A 139 -2.34 -6.33 -2.49
N ASP A 140 -3.33 -6.28 -1.60
CA ASP A 140 -4.72 -6.03 -1.97
C ASP A 140 -4.94 -4.59 -2.44
N ALA A 141 -4.33 -3.59 -1.78
CA ALA A 141 -4.41 -2.21 -2.24
C ALA A 141 -3.71 -2.04 -3.60
N GLN A 142 -2.58 -2.71 -3.82
CA GLN A 142 -1.88 -2.72 -5.11
C GLN A 142 -2.77 -3.33 -6.21
N PHE A 143 -3.42 -4.47 -5.93
CA PHE A 143 -4.37 -5.11 -6.82
C PHE A 143 -5.54 -4.17 -7.18
N VAL A 144 -6.13 -3.51 -6.19
CA VAL A 144 -7.26 -2.59 -6.37
C VAL A 144 -6.87 -1.42 -7.28
N TYR A 145 -5.82 -0.68 -6.92
CA TYR A 145 -5.42 0.50 -7.70
C TYR A 145 -4.92 0.12 -9.09
N LEU A 146 -4.26 -1.02 -9.25
CA LEU A 146 -3.79 -1.45 -10.56
C LEU A 146 -4.95 -1.77 -11.50
N ASN A 147 -5.92 -2.57 -11.05
CA ASN A 147 -7.09 -2.92 -11.86
C ASN A 147 -7.98 -1.70 -12.17
N ALA A 148 -8.23 -0.86 -11.17
CA ALA A 148 -9.01 0.37 -11.35
C ALA A 148 -8.30 1.34 -12.32
N GLY A 149 -6.97 1.39 -12.27
CA GLY A 149 -6.15 2.22 -13.14
C GLY A 149 -6.14 1.74 -14.59
N LEU A 150 -6.03 0.43 -14.80
CA LEU A 150 -6.11 -0.17 -16.14
C LEU A 150 -7.50 0.08 -16.75
N ASP A 151 -8.56 -0.01 -15.95
CA ASP A 151 -9.90 0.37 -16.37
C ASP A 151 -9.99 1.84 -16.82
N LEU A 152 -9.46 2.78 -16.02
CA LEU A 152 -9.45 4.20 -16.39
C LEU A 152 -8.63 4.48 -17.64
N LEU A 153 -7.44 3.90 -17.74
CA LEU A 153 -6.57 4.08 -18.91
C LEU A 153 -7.26 3.54 -20.16
N TYR A 154 -7.86 2.36 -20.07
CA TYR A 154 -8.58 1.76 -21.19
C TYR A 154 -9.79 2.60 -21.62
N SER A 155 -10.63 2.99 -20.66
CA SER A 155 -11.80 3.84 -20.91
C SER A 155 -11.39 5.17 -21.56
N ARG A 156 -10.35 5.86 -21.06
CA ARG A 156 -9.94 7.16 -21.60
C ARG A 156 -9.15 7.08 -22.91
N LEU A 157 -8.31 6.07 -23.11
CA LEU A 157 -7.35 6.05 -24.21
C LEU A 157 -7.76 5.12 -25.35
N VAL A 158 -8.68 4.17 -25.09
CA VAL A 158 -9.08 3.16 -26.07
C VAL A 158 -10.56 3.27 -26.42
N SER A 159 -11.46 3.20 -25.44
CA SER A 159 -12.91 3.16 -25.74
C SER A 159 -13.57 4.54 -25.82
N ASN A 160 -12.94 5.58 -25.24
CA ASN A 160 -13.50 6.94 -25.11
C ASN A 160 -14.87 7.00 -24.38
N ASP A 161 -15.23 5.95 -23.64
CA ASP A 161 -16.48 5.90 -22.88
C ASP A 161 -16.34 6.53 -21.49
N LEU A 162 -17.48 6.84 -20.87
CA LEU A 162 -17.56 7.25 -19.46
C LEU A 162 -16.86 6.21 -18.56
N PRO A 163 -16.22 6.66 -17.46
CA PRO A 163 -15.49 5.76 -16.57
C PRO A 163 -16.43 4.69 -16.03
N SER A 164 -15.91 3.47 -15.90
CA SER A 164 -16.69 2.26 -15.64
C SER A 164 -17.46 2.32 -14.32
N VAL A 165 -18.27 1.29 -14.05
CA VAL A 165 -18.99 1.10 -12.78
C VAL A 165 -18.04 1.17 -11.57
N ILE A 166 -16.76 0.86 -11.74
CA ILE A 166 -15.74 0.99 -10.67
C ILE A 166 -15.68 2.43 -10.15
N TRP A 167 -15.95 3.43 -10.99
CA TRP A 167 -15.76 4.85 -10.71
C TRP A 167 -17.05 5.66 -10.56
N LYS A 168 -18.22 5.02 -10.72
CA LYS A 168 -19.54 5.63 -10.51
C LYS A 168 -19.97 5.54 -9.06
#